data_AF-A0A2N1PWK1-F1
#
_entry.id   AF-A0A2N1PWK1-F1
#
_cell.length_a   1.000
_cell.length_b   1.000
_cell.length_c   1.000
_cell.angle_alpha   90.00
_cell.angle_beta   90.00
_cell.angle_gamma   90.00
#
_symmetry.space_group_name_H-M   'P 1'
#
loop_
_entity.id
_entity.type
_entity.pdbx_description
1 polymer ?
#
loop_
_entity_poly.entity_id
_entity_poly.type
_entity_poly.pdbx_seq_one_letter_code
_entity_poly.pdbx_strand_id
1 'polypeptide(L)'
;MKRLIMLAAIIITVFFICLNDNNQVLFVAAQENSIEEDLLQLPTFSHQGGFYETQFYLEISTDDSGIIYYTLDGSDPTIDSMRYNNPILIQKQYIQITGQGYSMQNDGTGQVIDLDPTVPLSMIKSSSFEWKSPSEDIFKATVVKAIVISDDQTSLVATQTYFVDENIYDKYTFPIISLSTDAKNLFSYETGINVPGINYDPFSTETRFNNKTGNYYQEGDLWERDVYFEYFSSDGQLNFKQNAGIRIHGGLSRNYPIKSYRLYARDDYGQDMFNYRFFEDKELNTFKRIILRAGGQTYKYTFMGEAAAQSLLKPLDLDIQY
;
A
#
# COMPACT_ATOMS: atom_id res chain seq x y z
N MET A 1 11.38 -19.98 2.79
CA MET A 1 10.29 -20.83 3.30
C MET A 1 8.98 -20.12 3.00
N LYS A 2 8.25 -20.58 1.98
CA LYS A 2 7.00 -19.97 1.51
C LYS A 2 5.85 -20.52 2.36
N ARG A 3 5.13 -19.67 3.09
CA ARG A 3 3.78 -20.00 3.54
C ARG A 3 2.86 -19.72 2.35
N LEU A 4 2.48 -20.80 1.68
CA LEU A 4 1.49 -20.84 0.62
C LEU A 4 0.14 -20.95 1.31
N ILE A 5 -0.56 -19.83 1.56
CA ILE A 5 -1.99 -19.87 1.81
C ILE A 5 -2.64 -19.61 0.47
N MET A 6 -2.84 -20.70 -0.27
CA MET A 6 -3.47 -20.69 -1.59
C MET A 6 -4.98 -20.69 -1.37
N LEU A 7 -5.62 -19.56 -1.63
CA LEU A 7 -7.07 -19.48 -1.71
C LEU A 7 -7.49 -19.90 -3.12
N ALA A 8 -7.82 -21.18 -3.28
CA ALA A 8 -8.67 -21.64 -4.35
C ALA A 8 -9.50 -22.79 -3.80
N ALA A 9 -10.78 -22.55 -3.57
CA ALA A 9 -11.76 -23.62 -3.53
C ALA A 9 -11.76 -24.26 -4.94
N ILE A 10 -10.87 -25.23 -5.16
CA ILE A 10 -10.88 -26.06 -6.34
C ILE A 10 -12.10 -26.97 -6.20
N ILE A 11 -13.21 -26.57 -6.82
CA ILE A 11 -14.39 -27.42 -6.96
C ILE A 11 -14.06 -28.44 -8.06
N ILE A 12 -13.44 -29.56 -7.69
CA ILE A 12 -13.39 -30.75 -8.55
C ILE A 12 -14.62 -31.60 -8.19
N THR A 13 -15.68 -31.49 -8.98
CA THR A 13 -16.78 -32.45 -8.94
C THR A 13 -16.32 -33.72 -9.67
N VAL A 14 -15.88 -34.75 -8.95
CA VAL A 14 -15.62 -36.08 -9.54
C VAL A 14 -16.93 -36.88 -9.56
N PHE A 15 -17.49 -37.11 -10.75
CA PHE A 15 -18.54 -38.10 -10.92
C PHE A 15 -17.92 -39.49 -11.10
N PHE A 16 -18.17 -40.40 -10.16
CA PHE A 16 -17.91 -41.82 -10.40
C PHE A 16 -19.08 -42.42 -11.18
N ILE A 17 -18.80 -42.91 -12.39
CA ILE A 17 -19.75 -43.71 -13.16
C ILE A 17 -19.48 -45.18 -12.83
N CYS A 18 -20.36 -45.81 -12.07
CA CYS A 18 -20.37 -47.26 -11.89
C CYS A 18 -21.53 -47.87 -12.68
N LEU A 19 -21.25 -48.90 -13.47
CA LEU A 19 -22.25 -49.73 -14.15
C LEU A 19 -22.53 -50.96 -13.28
N ASN A 20 -23.80 -51.26 -13.03
CA ASN A 20 -24.21 -52.56 -12.47
C ASN A 20 -24.32 -53.60 -13.62
N ASP A 21 -24.37 -54.89 -13.28
CA ASP A 21 -24.44 -56.07 -14.18
C ASP A 21 -25.59 -56.01 -15.21
N ASN A 22 -26.56 -55.10 -15.03
CA ASN A 22 -27.68 -54.84 -15.95
C ASN A 22 -27.54 -53.53 -16.79
N ASN A 23 -26.34 -52.94 -16.89
CA ASN A 23 -26.07 -51.73 -17.69
C ASN A 23 -26.89 -50.48 -17.31
N GLN A 24 -27.34 -50.37 -16.05
CA GLN A 24 -27.99 -49.15 -15.53
C GLN A 24 -26.97 -48.21 -14.88
N VAL A 25 -27.08 -46.92 -15.18
CA VAL A 25 -26.22 -45.85 -14.63
C VAL A 25 -26.72 -45.50 -13.22
N LEU A 26 -25.88 -45.68 -12.21
CA LEU A 26 -26.11 -45.20 -10.85
C LEU A 26 -25.34 -43.90 -10.62
N PHE A 27 -26.05 -42.81 -10.32
CA PHE A 27 -25.44 -41.57 -9.86
C PHE A 27 -25.21 -41.65 -8.36
N VAL A 28 -23.96 -41.66 -7.93
CA VAL A 28 -23.60 -41.46 -6.52
C VAL A 28 -23.25 -39.99 -6.35
N ALA A 29 -24.07 -39.23 -5.63
CA ALA A 29 -23.71 -37.88 -5.23
C ALA A 29 -22.60 -37.97 -4.16
N ALA A 30 -21.43 -37.40 -4.43
CA ALA A 30 -20.44 -37.17 -3.39
C ALA A 30 -20.94 -36.02 -2.50
N GLN A 31 -20.97 -36.26 -1.19
CA GLN A 31 -21.34 -35.24 -0.20
C GLN A 31 -20.15 -34.27 -0.06
N GLU A 32 -20.37 -33.00 -0.40
CA GLU A 32 -19.38 -31.93 -0.25
C GLU A 32 -19.18 -31.61 1.23
N ASN A 33 -18.01 -31.94 1.78
CA ASN A 33 -17.53 -31.33 3.02
C ASN A 33 -16.50 -30.26 2.62
N SER A 34 -16.94 -29.01 2.47
CA SER A 34 -16.04 -27.88 2.54
C SER A 34 -15.54 -27.77 3.98
N ILE A 35 -14.24 -27.96 4.19
CA ILE A 35 -13.61 -27.57 5.45
C ILE A 35 -13.55 -26.04 5.42
N GLU A 36 -14.55 -25.38 6.00
CA GLU A 36 -14.39 -23.98 6.44
C GLU A 36 -13.33 -24.01 7.54
N GLU A 37 -12.10 -23.63 7.19
CA GLU A 37 -11.11 -23.31 8.19
C GLU A 37 -11.64 -22.09 8.94
N ASP A 38 -11.90 -22.24 10.23
CA ASP A 38 -12.40 -21.16 11.08
C ASP A 38 -11.29 -20.11 11.19
N LEU A 39 -11.43 -19.05 10.38
CA LEU A 39 -10.47 -17.97 10.30
C LEU A 39 -10.82 -16.94 11.38
N LEU A 40 -9.82 -16.53 12.16
CA LEU A 40 -9.96 -15.45 13.12
C LEU A 40 -10.50 -14.18 12.44
N GLN A 41 -11.42 -13.51 13.13
CA GLN A 41 -12.00 -12.27 12.66
C GLN A 41 -10.97 -11.14 12.70
N LEU A 42 -11.17 -10.14 11.84
CA LEU A 42 -10.39 -8.91 11.92
C LEU A 42 -10.67 -8.20 13.25
N PRO A 43 -9.65 -7.71 13.96
CA PRO A 43 -9.88 -6.84 15.10
C PRO A 43 -10.67 -5.59 14.68
N THR A 44 -11.61 -5.18 15.53
CA THR A 44 -12.50 -4.05 15.28
C THR A 44 -11.98 -2.80 15.98
N PHE A 45 -11.94 -1.69 15.26
CA PHE A 45 -11.60 -0.38 15.78
C PHE A 45 -12.87 0.38 16.20
N SER A 46 -12.85 1.00 17.37
CA SER A 46 -13.97 1.83 17.88
C SER A 46 -14.31 3.05 17.03
N HIS A 47 -13.37 3.49 16.18
CA HIS A 47 -13.53 4.63 15.27
C HIS A 47 -13.15 4.19 13.85
N GLN A 48 -13.82 4.75 12.85
CA GLN A 48 -13.44 4.55 11.45
C GLN A 48 -12.24 5.44 11.11
N GLY A 49 -11.41 5.03 10.15
CA GLY A 49 -10.40 5.93 9.59
C GLY A 49 -11.06 7.17 8.99
N GLY A 50 -10.40 8.32 9.11
CA GLY A 50 -10.93 9.58 8.58
C GLY A 50 -10.42 10.82 9.31
N PHE A 51 -11.14 11.93 9.12
CA PHE A 51 -10.84 13.23 9.69
C PHE A 51 -11.49 13.43 11.06
N TYR A 52 -10.74 14.02 11.98
CA TYR A 52 -11.15 14.31 13.34
C TYR A 52 -10.64 15.68 13.78
N GLU A 53 -11.50 16.53 14.33
CA GLU A 53 -11.10 17.85 14.83
C GLU A 53 -10.47 17.78 16.23
N THR A 54 -10.79 16.73 16.98
CA THR A 54 -10.36 16.55 18.37
C THR A 54 -9.66 15.22 18.55
N GLN A 55 -8.66 15.19 19.45
CA GLN A 55 -8.07 13.93 19.90
C GLN A 55 -9.10 13.00 20.55
N PHE A 56 -8.84 11.70 20.49
CA PHE A 56 -9.71 10.68 21.08
C PHE A 56 -8.91 9.44 21.48
N TYR A 57 -9.52 8.57 22.29
CA TYR A 57 -8.97 7.27 22.63
C TYR A 57 -9.54 6.21 21.68
N LEU A 58 -8.66 5.57 20.92
CA LEU A 58 -9.00 4.47 20.03
C LEU A 58 -8.94 3.15 20.80
N GLU A 59 -10.10 2.53 20.94
CA GLU A 59 -10.22 1.15 21.42
C GLU A 59 -10.17 0.15 20.26
N ILE A 60 -9.54 -1.00 20.50
CA ILE A 60 -9.50 -2.17 19.61
C ILE A 60 -10.12 -3.37 20.34
N SER A 61 -11.04 -4.08 19.70
CA SER A 61 -11.70 -5.27 20.25
C SER A 61 -11.64 -6.45 19.29
N THR A 62 -11.86 -7.65 19.82
CA THR A 62 -12.06 -8.87 19.05
C THR A 62 -13.13 -9.73 19.73
N ASP A 63 -13.90 -10.45 18.93
CA ASP A 63 -14.87 -11.45 19.40
C ASP A 63 -14.21 -12.82 19.60
N ASP A 64 -12.99 -13.01 19.06
CA ASP A 64 -12.19 -14.22 19.25
C ASP A 64 -11.54 -14.23 20.64
N SER A 65 -11.21 -15.41 21.17
CA SER A 65 -10.51 -15.56 22.46
C SER A 65 -9.03 -15.13 22.46
N GLY A 66 -8.58 -14.47 21.39
CA GLY A 66 -7.17 -14.16 21.13
C GLY A 66 -6.66 -12.87 21.78
N ILE A 67 -5.36 -12.64 21.60
CA ILE A 67 -4.66 -11.43 22.04
C ILE A 67 -4.44 -10.52 20.83
N ILE A 68 -4.74 -9.22 21.00
CA ILE A 68 -4.52 -8.20 19.97
C ILE A 68 -3.09 -7.66 20.03
N TYR A 69 -2.45 -7.59 18.88
CA TYR A 69 -1.15 -6.95 18.67
C TYR A 69 -1.26 -5.86 17.61
N TYR A 70 -0.53 -4.76 17.78
CA TYR A 70 -0.62 -3.61 16.88
C TYR A 70 0.72 -2.89 16.66
N THR A 71 0.77 -2.10 15.58
CA THR A 71 1.87 -1.22 15.22
C THR A 71 1.36 0.19 14.88
N LEU A 72 2.24 1.19 15.00
CA LEU A 72 1.96 2.61 14.73
C LEU A 72 2.96 3.23 13.74
N ASP A 73 3.86 2.41 13.18
CA ASP A 73 4.95 2.81 12.29
C ASP A 73 4.73 2.36 10.83
N GLY A 74 3.61 1.67 10.55
CA GLY A 74 3.25 1.15 9.23
C GLY A 74 3.73 -0.28 8.96
N SER A 75 4.58 -0.86 9.81
CA SER A 75 4.97 -2.28 9.72
C SER A 75 3.79 -3.20 10.00
N ASP A 76 3.77 -4.38 9.40
CA ASP A 76 2.74 -5.37 9.71
C ASP A 76 2.95 -5.93 11.13
N PRO A 77 1.90 -5.96 11.97
CA PRO A 77 2.03 -6.43 13.34
C PRO A 77 2.33 -7.94 13.38
N THR A 78 3.09 -8.33 14.39
CA THR A 78 3.47 -9.72 14.70
C THR A 78 3.29 -9.96 16.20
N ILE A 79 3.56 -11.17 16.67
CA ILE A 79 3.56 -11.50 18.10
C ILE A 79 4.59 -10.68 18.91
N ASP A 80 5.62 -10.15 18.25
CA ASP A 80 6.65 -9.30 18.87
C ASP A 80 6.27 -7.80 18.87
N SER A 81 5.12 -7.46 18.28
CA SER A 81 4.61 -6.08 18.25
C SER A 81 3.97 -5.67 19.57
N MET A 82 3.45 -4.45 19.65
CA MET A 82 2.83 -3.94 20.88
C MET A 82 1.57 -4.74 21.19
N ARG A 83 1.53 -5.38 22.37
CA ARG A 83 0.30 -6.00 22.88
C ARG A 83 -0.70 -4.92 23.28
N TYR A 84 -1.91 -4.99 22.75
CA TYR A 84 -2.99 -4.06 23.09
C TYR A 84 -3.55 -4.38 24.48
N ASN A 85 -3.43 -3.43 25.40
CA ASN A 85 -3.95 -3.55 26.77
C ASN A 85 -4.69 -2.29 27.25
N ASN A 86 -4.53 -1.16 26.55
CA ASN A 86 -5.14 0.12 26.89
C ASN A 86 -5.49 0.87 25.60
N PRO A 87 -6.52 1.74 25.62
CA PRO A 87 -6.85 2.58 24.47
C PRO A 87 -5.68 3.44 24.00
N ILE A 88 -5.56 3.63 22.68
CA ILE A 88 -4.48 4.39 22.04
C ILE A 88 -4.93 5.86 21.88
N LEU A 89 -4.16 6.82 22.40
CA LEU A 89 -4.45 8.24 22.16
C LEU A 89 -4.13 8.61 20.71
N ILE A 90 -5.17 8.90 19.93
CA ILE A 90 -5.06 9.43 18.57
C ILE A 90 -5.19 10.96 18.66
N GLN A 91 -4.16 11.66 18.21
CA GLN A 91 -4.05 13.12 18.37
C GLN A 91 -3.27 13.72 17.21
N LYS A 92 -3.29 15.05 17.11
CA LYS A 92 -2.53 15.81 16.14
C LYS A 92 -1.02 15.53 16.28
N GLN A 93 -0.37 15.16 15.19
CA GLN A 93 1.05 14.80 15.18
C GLN A 93 1.79 15.47 14.03
N TYR A 94 3.09 15.69 14.26
CA TYR A 94 4.02 16.19 13.28
C TYR A 94 5.28 15.34 13.26
N ILE A 95 5.86 15.17 12.06
CA ILE A 95 7.21 14.68 11.89
C ILE A 95 8.14 15.88 12.01
N GLN A 96 9.00 15.86 13.02
CA GLN A 96 10.04 16.87 13.17
C GLN A 96 11.14 16.68 12.13
N ILE A 97 11.50 17.76 11.46
CA ILE A 97 12.50 17.70 10.39
C ILE A 97 13.89 18.05 10.90
N THR A 98 14.85 17.16 10.63
CA THR A 98 16.26 17.34 11.01
C THR A 98 17.07 18.10 9.97
N GLY A 99 16.54 18.27 8.76
CA GLY A 99 17.22 18.86 7.61
C GLY A 99 18.25 17.96 6.93
N GLN A 100 18.72 16.90 7.60
CA GLN A 100 19.71 15.95 7.08
C GLN A 100 19.03 14.82 6.31
N GLY A 101 19.38 14.67 5.03
CA GLY A 101 18.85 13.60 4.19
C GLY A 101 19.71 12.33 4.26
N TYR A 102 19.06 11.18 4.34
CA TYR A 102 19.69 9.85 4.46
C TYR A 102 19.69 9.15 3.11
N SER A 103 20.87 8.73 2.65
CA SER A 103 21.03 8.05 1.37
C SER A 103 20.99 6.53 1.56
N MET A 104 20.06 5.86 0.88
CA MET A 104 20.01 4.40 0.75
C MET A 104 20.51 4.05 -0.66
N GLN A 105 21.82 3.94 -0.84
CA GLN A 105 22.43 3.86 -2.17
C GLN A 105 23.78 3.14 -2.12
N ASN A 106 24.06 2.34 -3.15
CA ASN A 106 25.39 1.78 -3.37
C ASN A 106 26.41 2.90 -3.67
N ASP A 107 27.42 3.04 -2.82
CA ASP A 107 28.49 4.03 -2.92
C ASP A 107 29.78 3.48 -3.55
N GLY A 108 29.79 2.20 -3.94
CA GLY A 108 30.93 1.52 -4.54
C GLY A 108 31.94 0.97 -3.53
N THR A 109 31.72 1.14 -2.23
CA THR A 109 32.59 0.58 -1.18
C THR A 109 32.25 -0.86 -0.81
N GLY A 110 31.08 -1.34 -1.23
CA GLY A 110 30.54 -2.64 -0.84
C GLY A 110 29.87 -2.65 0.53
N GLN A 111 29.73 -1.50 1.18
CA GLN A 111 28.99 -1.37 2.44
C GLN A 111 27.48 -1.53 2.20
N VAL A 112 26.85 -2.42 2.97
CA VAL A 112 25.40 -2.52 3.06
C VAL A 112 24.90 -1.45 4.04
N ILE A 113 23.89 -0.69 3.63
CA ILE A 113 23.25 0.35 4.46
C ILE A 113 21.90 -0.18 4.90
N ASP A 114 21.73 -0.41 6.19
CA ASP A 114 20.43 -0.81 6.75
C ASP A 114 19.53 0.41 6.99
N LEU A 115 18.23 0.19 6.85
CA LEU A 115 17.23 1.20 7.17
C LEU A 115 17.19 1.42 8.68
N ASP A 116 17.53 2.63 9.13
CA ASP A 116 17.41 3.03 10.52
C ASP A 116 15.95 3.43 10.83
N PRO A 117 15.24 2.70 11.72
CA PRO A 117 13.85 2.99 12.05
C PRO A 117 13.66 4.32 12.80
N THR A 118 14.73 4.93 13.32
CA THR A 118 14.67 6.23 13.98
C THR A 118 14.66 7.40 12.98
N VAL A 119 15.03 7.15 11.73
CA VAL A 119 15.05 8.15 10.67
C VAL A 119 13.63 8.32 10.12
N PRO A 120 13.06 9.54 10.13
CA PRO A 120 11.78 9.77 9.49
C PRO A 120 11.85 9.43 8.00
N LEU A 121 10.85 8.73 7.48
CA LEU A 121 10.82 8.31 6.07
C LEU A 121 10.91 9.51 5.10
N SER A 122 10.38 10.67 5.51
CA SER A 122 10.48 11.93 4.76
C SER A 122 11.91 12.45 4.62
N MET A 123 12.87 11.98 5.42
CA MET A 123 14.29 12.33 5.33
C MET A 123 15.09 11.36 4.45
N ILE A 124 14.48 10.28 3.96
CA ILE A 124 15.17 9.32 3.10
C ILE A 124 15.19 9.86 1.67
N LYS A 125 16.38 9.90 1.06
CA LYS A 125 16.57 10.35 -0.32
C LYS A 125 16.00 9.31 -1.28
N SER A 126 14.83 9.62 -1.83
CA SER A 126 14.17 8.83 -2.89
C SER A 126 14.84 8.97 -4.27
N SER A 127 15.91 9.76 -4.37
CA SER A 127 16.68 9.94 -5.60
C SER A 127 18.12 10.29 -5.27
N SER A 128 19.05 9.88 -6.13
CA SER A 128 20.45 10.30 -6.05
C SER A 128 20.67 11.76 -6.46
N PHE A 129 19.66 12.44 -7.04
CA PHE A 129 19.79 13.82 -7.47
C PHE A 129 18.55 14.64 -7.14
N GLU A 130 18.77 15.93 -6.87
CA GLU A 130 17.74 16.96 -6.75
C GLU A 130 16.59 16.68 -5.76
N TRP A 131 16.75 15.67 -4.89
CA TRP A 131 15.95 15.52 -3.69
C TRP A 131 16.20 16.73 -2.78
N LYS A 132 15.13 17.30 -2.24
CA LYS A 132 15.19 18.42 -1.32
C LYS A 132 14.63 17.98 0.03
N SER A 133 15.37 18.29 1.08
CA SER A 133 14.87 18.10 2.43
C SER A 133 13.65 19.00 2.65
N PRO A 134 12.58 18.49 3.27
CA PRO A 134 11.52 19.32 3.82
C PRO A 134 12.11 20.45 4.67
N SER A 135 11.51 21.64 4.58
CA SER A 135 11.96 22.83 5.33
C SER A 135 11.18 23.07 6.63
N GLU A 136 10.06 22.37 6.79
CA GLU A 136 9.09 22.57 7.87
C GLU A 136 8.56 21.21 8.35
N ASP A 137 8.14 21.17 9.62
CA ASP A 137 7.51 20.01 10.23
C ASP A 137 6.30 19.53 9.42
N ILE A 138 6.22 18.22 9.22
CA ILE A 138 5.21 17.63 8.34
C ILE A 138 4.07 17.12 9.18
N PHE A 139 2.86 17.62 8.93
CA PHE A 139 1.64 17.08 9.51
C PHE A 139 1.51 15.58 9.19
N LYS A 140 1.28 14.77 10.22
CA LYS A 140 1.31 13.31 10.14
C LYS A 140 -0.05 12.72 10.52
N ALA A 141 -0.53 11.80 9.70
CA ALA A 141 -1.62 10.90 10.04
C ALA A 141 -1.14 9.75 10.96
N THR A 142 -2.01 9.27 11.84
CA THR A 142 -1.74 8.07 12.63
C THR A 142 -2.30 6.86 11.90
N VAL A 143 -1.43 5.95 11.49
CA VAL A 143 -1.82 4.66 10.92
C VAL A 143 -1.74 3.61 12.02
N VAL A 144 -2.83 2.86 12.21
CA VAL A 144 -2.89 1.76 13.17
C VAL A 144 -3.14 0.47 12.41
N LYS A 145 -2.23 -0.49 12.55
CA LYS A 145 -2.40 -1.86 12.04
C LYS A 145 -2.54 -2.80 13.22
N ALA A 146 -3.49 -3.73 13.18
CA ALA A 146 -3.74 -4.68 14.26
C ALA A 146 -4.06 -6.09 13.74
N ILE A 147 -3.66 -7.09 14.51
CA ILE A 147 -4.01 -8.51 14.32
C ILE A 147 -4.49 -9.10 15.64
N VAL A 148 -5.24 -10.20 15.54
CA VAL A 148 -5.57 -11.09 16.66
C VAL A 148 -4.75 -12.37 16.51
N ILE A 149 -4.12 -12.81 17.60
CA ILE A 149 -3.47 -14.11 17.69
C ILE A 149 -4.20 -14.95 18.73
N SER A 150 -4.78 -16.08 18.31
CA SER A 150 -5.39 -17.07 19.19
C SER A 150 -4.79 -18.43 18.84
N ASP A 151 -4.26 -19.13 19.84
CA ASP A 151 -3.49 -20.35 19.66
C ASP A 151 -2.39 -20.17 18.59
N ASP A 152 -2.39 -20.99 17.52
CA ASP A 152 -1.44 -20.92 16.41
C ASP A 152 -1.99 -20.16 15.18
N GLN A 153 -3.17 -19.56 15.29
CA GLN A 153 -3.80 -18.78 14.22
C GLN A 153 -3.54 -17.28 14.38
N THR A 154 -3.49 -16.58 13.26
CA THR A 154 -3.35 -15.12 13.20
C THR A 154 -4.38 -14.59 12.23
N SER A 155 -5.15 -13.58 12.64
CA SER A 155 -6.10 -12.91 11.76
C SER A 155 -5.37 -12.22 10.60
N LEU A 156 -6.12 -11.82 9.58
CA LEU A 156 -5.62 -10.81 8.65
C LEU A 156 -5.34 -9.48 9.38
N VAL A 157 -4.57 -8.59 8.74
CA VAL A 157 -4.23 -7.28 9.30
C VAL A 157 -5.39 -6.31 9.10
N ALA A 158 -5.97 -5.81 10.19
CA ALA A 158 -6.89 -4.69 10.16
C ALA A 158 -6.08 -3.37 10.16
N THR A 159 -6.38 -2.46 9.24
CA THR A 159 -5.69 -1.16 9.10
C THR A 159 -6.69 -0.02 9.08
N GLN A 160 -6.38 1.07 9.78
CA GLN A 160 -7.10 2.35 9.71
C GLN A 160 -6.11 3.52 9.76
N THR A 161 -6.36 4.55 8.97
CA THR A 161 -5.63 5.83 9.02
C THR A 161 -6.49 6.96 9.60
N TYR A 162 -5.94 7.71 10.55
CA TYR A 162 -6.63 8.82 11.23
C TYR A 162 -5.87 10.14 11.04
N PHE A 163 -6.60 11.20 10.71
CA PHE A 163 -6.08 12.57 10.58
C PHE A 163 -6.71 13.46 11.64
N VAL A 164 -5.89 13.98 12.55
CA VAL A 164 -6.39 14.83 13.66
C VAL A 164 -5.82 16.24 13.55
N ASP A 165 -6.68 17.22 13.28
CA ASP A 165 -6.35 18.64 13.26
C ASP A 165 -7.63 19.44 13.52
N GLU A 166 -7.58 20.44 14.40
CA GLU A 166 -8.72 21.30 14.70
C GLU A 166 -9.29 22.04 13.49
N ASN A 167 -8.53 22.15 12.39
CA ASN A 167 -8.99 22.70 11.11
C ASN A 167 -8.91 21.67 9.96
N ILE A 168 -9.03 20.37 10.25
CA ILE A 168 -8.77 19.30 9.27
C ILE A 168 -9.61 19.41 7.98
N TYR A 169 -10.86 19.85 8.09
CA TYR A 169 -11.77 20.01 6.96
C TYR A 169 -11.43 21.18 6.04
N ASP A 170 -10.76 22.22 6.57
CA ASP A 170 -10.26 23.34 5.77
C ASP A 170 -8.83 23.08 5.26
N LYS A 171 -8.10 22.17 5.91
CA LYS A 171 -6.70 21.85 5.60
C LYS A 171 -6.55 21.12 4.25
N TYR A 172 -7.49 20.24 3.93
CA TYR A 172 -7.47 19.43 2.71
C TYR A 172 -8.77 19.59 1.93
N THR A 173 -8.69 20.23 0.77
CA THR A 173 -9.86 20.46 -0.11
C THR A 173 -9.95 19.43 -1.24
N PHE A 174 -9.22 18.32 -1.14
CA PHE A 174 -9.13 17.29 -2.16
C PHE A 174 -9.07 15.91 -1.50
N PRO A 175 -9.49 14.83 -2.21
CA PRO A 175 -9.39 13.47 -1.71
C PRO A 175 -7.98 13.09 -1.29
N ILE A 176 -7.86 12.31 -0.22
CA ILE A 176 -6.57 11.82 0.29
C ILE A 176 -6.43 10.34 0.00
N ILE A 177 -5.24 9.94 -0.41
CA ILE A 177 -4.84 8.54 -0.54
C ILE A 177 -3.83 8.22 0.54
N SER A 178 -4.12 7.23 1.38
CA SER A 178 -3.15 6.63 2.30
C SER A 178 -2.61 5.34 1.69
N LEU A 179 -1.29 5.22 1.69
CA LEU A 179 -0.56 4.01 1.27
C LEU A 179 0.26 3.53 2.46
N SER A 180 -0.13 2.39 3.02
CA SER A 180 0.47 1.85 4.24
C SER A 180 1.16 0.53 3.97
N THR A 181 2.44 0.44 4.33
CA THR A 181 3.31 -0.72 4.09
C THR A 181 4.49 -0.68 5.05
N ASP A 182 5.15 -1.81 5.28
CA ASP A 182 6.47 -1.83 5.91
C ASP A 182 7.42 -0.86 5.16
N ALA A 183 8.14 -0.03 5.91
CA ALA A 183 9.06 0.96 5.37
C ALA A 183 10.13 0.33 4.46
N LYS A 184 10.54 -0.92 4.71
CA LYS A 184 11.53 -1.65 3.91
C LYS A 184 11.07 -1.87 2.47
N ASN A 185 9.78 -2.00 2.23
CA ASN A 185 9.23 -2.16 0.88
C ASN A 185 9.52 -0.95 0.00
N LEU A 186 9.52 0.24 0.60
CA LEU A 186 9.78 1.49 -0.12
C LEU A 186 11.24 1.93 -0.01
N PHE A 187 11.89 1.77 1.14
CA PHE A 187 13.10 2.52 1.46
C PHE A 187 14.32 1.66 1.88
N SER A 188 14.22 0.33 1.92
CA SER A 188 15.41 -0.48 2.20
C SER A 188 16.44 -0.43 1.05
N TYR A 189 17.70 -0.67 1.39
CA TYR A 189 18.80 -0.70 0.42
C TYR A 189 18.63 -1.79 -0.64
N GLU A 190 18.22 -2.99 -0.24
CA GLU A 190 18.14 -4.14 -1.14
C GLU A 190 16.86 -4.16 -1.98
N THR A 191 15.71 -3.88 -1.36
CA THR A 191 14.40 -4.12 -2.00
C THR A 191 13.51 -2.87 -2.05
N GLY A 192 13.92 -1.77 -1.43
CA GLY A 192 13.16 -0.52 -1.38
C GLY A 192 12.95 0.07 -2.77
N ILE A 193 11.71 0.12 -3.22
CA ILE A 193 11.39 0.56 -4.60
C ILE A 193 11.53 2.07 -4.82
N ASN A 194 11.61 2.88 -3.76
CA ASN A 194 11.73 4.34 -3.87
C ASN A 194 13.17 4.84 -3.92
N VAL A 195 14.17 4.02 -3.62
CA VAL A 195 15.55 4.49 -3.41
C VAL A 195 16.48 4.08 -4.54
N PRO A 196 17.66 4.72 -4.69
CA PRO A 196 18.71 4.20 -5.56
C PRO A 196 19.10 2.76 -5.17
N GLY A 197 19.31 2.49 -3.88
CA GLY A 197 19.58 1.16 -3.34
C GLY A 197 20.79 0.45 -3.94
N ILE A 198 20.81 -0.87 -3.81
CA ILE A 198 21.88 -1.76 -4.27
C ILE A 198 22.10 -1.72 -5.78
N ASN A 199 21.03 -1.49 -6.56
CA ASN A 199 21.08 -1.49 -8.01
C ASN A 199 21.58 -0.17 -8.61
N TYR A 200 21.98 0.79 -7.79
CA TYR A 200 22.57 2.03 -8.24
C TYR A 200 24.03 1.81 -8.65
N ASP A 201 24.44 2.37 -9.79
CA ASP A 201 25.83 2.37 -10.24
C ASP A 201 26.44 3.77 -10.02
N PRO A 202 27.30 3.94 -9.01
CA PRO A 202 27.95 5.22 -8.75
C PRO A 202 29.06 5.56 -9.74
N PHE A 203 29.50 4.61 -10.57
CA PHE A 203 30.58 4.79 -11.54
C PHE A 203 30.06 4.97 -12.97
N SER A 204 28.74 4.94 -13.16
CA SER A 204 28.13 5.12 -14.47
C SER A 204 28.58 6.43 -15.11
N THR A 205 29.14 6.34 -16.32
CA THR A 205 29.55 7.49 -17.13
C THR A 205 28.39 8.02 -17.99
N GLU A 206 27.24 7.35 -17.96
CA GLU A 206 26.07 7.76 -18.71
C GLU A 206 25.48 9.05 -18.15
N THR A 207 24.95 9.88 -19.06
CA THR A 207 24.20 11.06 -18.63
C THR A 207 22.97 10.64 -17.83
N ARG A 208 22.47 11.52 -16.95
CA ARG A 208 21.26 11.27 -16.16
C ARG A 208 20.03 10.85 -16.98
N PHE A 209 19.99 11.20 -18.27
CA PHE A 209 18.86 10.89 -19.16
C PHE A 209 18.92 9.47 -19.71
N ASN A 210 20.10 8.84 -19.67
CA ASN A 210 20.34 7.48 -20.15
C ASN A 210 20.57 6.51 -18.98
N ASN A 211 21.16 6.99 -17.87
CA ASN A 211 21.47 6.19 -16.70
C ASN A 211 20.19 5.66 -16.04
N LYS A 212 19.97 4.35 -16.22
CA LYS A 212 18.84 3.60 -15.65
C LYS A 212 19.23 2.70 -14.47
N THR A 213 20.10 3.20 -13.59
CA THR A 213 20.51 2.47 -12.38
C THR A 213 19.68 2.87 -11.17
N GLY A 214 19.46 1.89 -10.29
CA GLY A 214 18.73 2.03 -9.03
C GLY A 214 17.53 1.09 -8.89
N ASN A 215 17.11 0.84 -7.65
CA ASN A 215 15.98 -0.04 -7.33
C ASN A 215 14.69 0.42 -7.97
N TYR A 216 14.46 1.74 -8.06
CA TYR A 216 13.28 2.31 -8.72
C TYR A 216 13.16 1.97 -10.22
N TYR A 217 14.20 1.44 -10.88
CA TYR A 217 14.11 0.97 -12.27
C TYR A 217 13.78 -0.51 -12.41
N GLN A 218 13.81 -1.26 -11.32
CA GLN A 218 13.63 -2.70 -11.35
C GLN A 218 12.18 -3.09 -11.66
N GLU A 219 12.01 -4.28 -12.23
CA GLU A 219 10.74 -4.71 -12.82
C GLU A 219 10.36 -6.16 -12.48
N GLY A 220 9.12 -6.51 -12.82
CA GLY A 220 8.55 -7.83 -12.56
C GLY A 220 7.91 -7.94 -11.17
N ASP A 221 7.33 -9.10 -10.90
CA ASP A 221 6.59 -9.37 -9.66
C ASP A 221 7.51 -9.36 -8.42
N LEU A 222 8.79 -9.70 -8.57
CA LEU A 222 9.79 -9.58 -7.51
C LEU A 222 10.05 -8.14 -7.04
N TRP A 223 9.61 -7.15 -7.83
CA TRP A 223 9.70 -5.72 -7.52
C TRP A 223 8.34 -5.08 -7.26
N GLU A 224 7.29 -5.89 -7.12
CA GLU A 224 6.01 -5.52 -6.53
C GLU A 224 6.10 -5.63 -5.01
N ARG A 225 5.47 -4.69 -4.31
CA ARG A 225 5.40 -4.68 -2.85
C ARG A 225 3.95 -4.71 -2.42
N ASP A 226 3.68 -5.33 -1.28
CA ASP A 226 2.39 -5.19 -0.61
C ASP A 226 2.15 -3.74 -0.18
N VAL A 227 0.90 -3.32 -0.23
CA VAL A 227 0.44 -2.04 0.31
C VAL A 227 -1.02 -2.16 0.71
N TYR A 228 -1.40 -1.53 1.82
CA TYR A 228 -2.78 -1.24 2.14
C TYR A 228 -3.14 0.14 1.58
N PHE A 229 -4.09 0.16 0.65
CA PHE A 229 -4.58 1.37 -0.01
C PHE A 229 -5.88 1.81 0.64
N GLU A 230 -5.95 3.07 1.07
CA GLU A 230 -7.18 3.73 1.53
C GLU A 230 -7.40 5.02 0.74
N TYR A 231 -8.66 5.28 0.40
CA TYR A 231 -9.11 6.49 -0.27
C TYR A 231 -10.16 7.21 0.59
N PHE A 232 -9.85 8.45 0.94
CA PHE A 232 -10.70 9.36 1.69
C PHE A 232 -11.22 10.44 0.76
N SER A 233 -12.53 10.72 0.76
CA SER A 233 -13.09 11.88 0.05
C SER A 233 -12.62 13.20 0.68
N SER A 234 -12.90 14.32 0.02
CA SER A 234 -12.52 15.66 0.50
C SER A 234 -13.15 16.06 1.84
N ASP A 235 -14.24 15.39 2.23
CA ASP A 235 -14.88 15.52 3.54
C ASP A 235 -14.28 14.57 4.60
N GLY A 236 -13.20 13.86 4.29
CA GLY A 236 -12.50 12.98 5.21
C GLY A 236 -13.14 11.60 5.42
N GLN A 237 -14.22 11.25 4.71
CA GLN A 237 -14.83 9.92 4.80
C GLN A 237 -14.02 8.86 4.06
N LEU A 238 -13.80 7.71 4.70
CA LEU A 238 -13.15 6.55 4.10
C LEU A 238 -14.13 5.82 3.16
N ASN A 239 -13.94 6.00 1.84
CA ASN A 239 -14.86 5.46 0.83
C ASN A 239 -14.37 4.17 0.17
N PHE A 240 -13.06 3.90 0.21
CA PHE A 240 -12.51 2.67 -0.34
C PHE A 240 -11.26 2.24 0.41
N LYS A 241 -11.10 0.93 0.63
CA LYS A 241 -9.88 0.36 1.20
C LYS A 241 -9.63 -1.07 0.72
N GLN A 242 -8.36 -1.43 0.49
CA GLN A 242 -7.99 -2.76 0.04
C GLN A 242 -6.47 -3.01 0.18
N ASN A 243 -6.08 -4.26 0.41
CA ASN A 243 -4.73 -4.73 0.10
C ASN A 243 -4.49 -4.71 -1.42
N ALA A 244 -3.28 -4.35 -1.83
CA ALA A 244 -2.87 -4.24 -3.22
C ALA A 244 -1.36 -4.46 -3.40
N GLY A 245 -0.94 -4.63 -4.65
CA GLY A 245 0.45 -4.52 -5.06
C GLY A 245 0.80 -3.09 -5.45
N ILE A 246 2.01 -2.61 -5.15
CA ILE A 246 2.53 -1.31 -5.55
C ILE A 246 3.88 -1.43 -6.27
N ARG A 247 4.04 -0.65 -7.36
CA ARG A 247 5.31 -0.49 -8.08
C ARG A 247 5.52 0.95 -8.51
N ILE A 248 6.77 1.30 -8.76
CA ILE A 248 7.10 2.55 -9.46
C ILE A 248 6.61 2.49 -10.91
N HIS A 249 6.02 3.59 -11.36
CA HIS A 249 5.57 3.78 -12.74
C HIS A 249 6.39 4.85 -13.46
N GLY A 250 6.62 4.64 -14.76
CA GLY A 250 7.25 5.61 -15.65
C GLY A 250 8.43 5.03 -16.44
N GLY A 251 9.18 5.91 -17.09
CA GLY A 251 10.45 5.61 -17.75
C GLY A 251 11.59 6.29 -17.00
N LEU A 252 12.16 7.35 -17.57
CA LEU A 252 13.19 8.13 -16.88
C LEU A 252 12.70 8.69 -15.53
N SER A 253 11.44 9.10 -15.43
CA SER A 253 10.89 9.73 -14.22
C SER A 253 10.93 8.87 -12.95
N ARG A 254 11.21 7.57 -13.07
CA ARG A 254 11.38 6.68 -11.93
C ARG A 254 12.54 7.11 -11.03
N ASN A 255 13.54 7.82 -11.54
CA ASN A 255 14.65 8.31 -10.73
C ASN A 255 14.39 9.70 -10.10
N TYR A 256 13.22 10.31 -10.28
CA TYR A 256 12.92 11.61 -9.64
C TYR A 256 12.48 11.46 -8.17
N PRO A 257 12.72 12.48 -7.32
CA PRO A 257 12.27 12.51 -5.94
C PRO A 257 10.77 12.24 -5.73
N ILE A 258 9.91 12.80 -6.60
CA ILE A 258 8.46 12.58 -6.59
C ILE A 258 8.13 11.59 -7.71
N LYS A 259 7.66 10.40 -7.33
CA LYS A 259 7.48 9.27 -8.26
C LYS A 259 6.00 8.99 -8.48
N SER A 260 5.69 8.45 -9.66
CA SER A 260 4.37 7.89 -9.91
C SER A 260 4.33 6.45 -9.39
N TYR A 261 3.20 6.07 -8.79
CA TYR A 261 2.95 4.70 -8.36
C TYR A 261 1.90 4.06 -9.23
N ARG A 262 2.03 2.77 -9.49
CA ARG A 262 0.98 1.94 -10.04
C ARG A 262 0.57 0.94 -9.00
N LEU A 263 -0.72 0.97 -8.66
CA LEU A 263 -1.38 0.02 -7.78
C LEU A 263 -1.98 -1.12 -8.60
N TYR A 264 -1.93 -2.33 -8.08
CA TYR A 264 -2.41 -3.55 -8.71
C TYR A 264 -3.40 -4.25 -7.79
N ALA A 265 -4.61 -4.49 -8.29
CA ALA A 265 -5.52 -5.43 -7.66
C ALA A 265 -5.19 -6.83 -8.18
N ARG A 266 -4.86 -7.75 -7.26
CA ARG A 266 -4.57 -9.16 -7.55
C ARG A 266 -5.17 -10.02 -6.44
N ASP A 267 -5.56 -11.22 -6.80
CA ASP A 267 -5.99 -12.30 -5.90
C ASP A 267 -4.93 -12.64 -4.85
N ASP A 268 -3.63 -12.55 -5.19
CA ASP A 268 -2.51 -12.68 -4.24
C ASP A 268 -2.60 -11.69 -3.05
N TYR A 269 -3.31 -10.57 -3.21
CA TYR A 269 -3.54 -9.56 -2.16
C TYR A 269 -4.97 -9.59 -1.61
N GLY A 270 -5.79 -10.57 -1.98
CA GLY A 270 -7.19 -10.68 -1.60
C GLY A 270 -8.12 -10.42 -2.79
N GLN A 271 -8.51 -9.17 -3.02
CA GLN A 271 -9.46 -8.84 -4.10
C GLN A 271 -8.72 -8.54 -5.41
N ASP A 272 -9.15 -9.21 -6.48
CA ASP A 272 -8.51 -9.11 -7.79
C ASP A 272 -8.92 -7.86 -8.59
N MET A 273 -9.84 -7.04 -8.07
CA MET A 273 -10.32 -5.80 -8.69
C MET A 273 -10.52 -4.70 -7.64
N PHE A 274 -10.17 -3.47 -7.96
CA PHE A 274 -10.63 -2.30 -7.23
C PHE A 274 -12.06 -1.96 -7.64
N ASN A 275 -13.03 -2.38 -6.83
CA ASN A 275 -14.46 -2.18 -7.09
C ASN A 275 -14.94 -0.84 -6.51
N TYR A 276 -14.48 0.26 -7.09
CA TYR A 276 -14.87 1.62 -6.71
C TYR A 276 -14.79 2.59 -7.89
N ARG A 277 -15.71 3.56 -7.94
CA ARG A 277 -15.75 4.60 -8.98
C ARG A 277 -14.82 5.76 -8.62
N PHE A 278 -13.55 5.68 -9.00
CA PHE A 278 -12.58 6.75 -8.76
C PHE A 278 -12.77 7.99 -9.66
N PHE A 279 -13.44 7.82 -10.80
CA PHE A 279 -13.60 8.86 -11.82
C PHE A 279 -15.07 9.18 -12.03
N GLU A 280 -15.52 10.33 -11.53
CA GLU A 280 -16.93 10.74 -11.56
C GLU A 280 -17.48 10.91 -12.98
N ASP A 281 -16.64 11.29 -13.93
CA ASP A 281 -17.01 11.54 -15.32
C ASP A 281 -17.07 10.27 -16.18
N LYS A 282 -16.88 9.09 -15.57
CA LYS A 282 -16.92 7.79 -16.25
C LYS A 282 -17.87 6.81 -15.59
N GLU A 283 -18.50 5.98 -16.41
CA GLU A 283 -19.27 4.82 -15.97
C GLU A 283 -18.35 3.59 -15.73
N LEU A 284 -17.18 3.83 -15.14
CA LEU A 284 -16.20 2.79 -14.79
C LEU A 284 -16.13 2.65 -13.27
N ASN A 285 -16.50 1.47 -12.78
CA ASN A 285 -16.59 1.19 -11.34
C ASN A 285 -15.58 0.12 -10.88
N THR A 286 -14.81 -0.46 -11.80
CA THR A 286 -13.93 -1.60 -11.51
C THR A 286 -12.59 -1.45 -12.24
N PHE A 287 -11.48 -1.61 -11.51
CA PHE A 287 -10.15 -1.41 -12.07
C PHE A 287 -9.18 -2.52 -11.66
N LYS A 288 -8.43 -3.09 -12.61
CA LYS A 288 -7.27 -3.95 -12.29
C LYS A 288 -6.09 -3.13 -11.75
N ARG A 289 -5.99 -1.86 -12.15
CA ARG A 289 -4.85 -0.98 -11.86
C ARG A 289 -5.28 0.47 -11.76
N ILE A 290 -4.66 1.19 -10.85
CA ILE A 290 -4.76 2.65 -10.71
C ILE A 290 -3.34 3.23 -10.72
N ILE A 291 -3.15 4.39 -11.36
CA ILE A 291 -1.86 5.06 -11.40
C ILE A 291 -1.97 6.39 -10.64
N LEU A 292 -1.16 6.54 -9.60
CA LEU A 292 -0.96 7.80 -8.89
C LEU A 292 0.15 8.56 -9.59
N ARG A 293 -0.21 9.59 -10.36
CA ARG A 293 0.72 10.28 -11.26
C ARG A 293 1.37 11.48 -10.57
N ALA A 294 2.68 11.61 -10.76
CA ALA A 294 3.50 12.68 -10.19
C ALA A 294 4.00 13.69 -11.24
N GLY A 295 3.36 13.79 -12.41
CA GLY A 295 3.75 14.75 -13.47
C GLY A 295 5.00 14.37 -14.28
N GLY A 296 5.58 13.19 -14.07
CA GLY A 296 6.63 12.64 -14.93
C GLY A 296 7.84 13.57 -15.12
N GLN A 297 8.28 13.77 -16.37
CA GLN A 297 9.39 14.67 -16.71
C GLN A 297 9.11 16.15 -16.47
N THR A 298 7.84 16.52 -16.33
CA THR A 298 7.45 17.92 -16.16
C THR A 298 7.07 18.27 -14.73
N TYR A 299 7.23 17.35 -13.76
CA TYR A 299 6.92 17.61 -12.34
C TYR A 299 7.60 18.88 -11.79
N LYS A 300 8.77 19.19 -12.35
CA LYS A 300 9.56 20.44 -12.29
C LYS A 300 8.81 21.74 -12.50
N TYR A 301 8.10 21.75 -13.61
CA TYR A 301 7.78 22.97 -14.34
C TYR A 301 6.28 23.16 -14.43
N THR A 302 5.58 22.08 -14.70
CA THR A 302 4.15 22.04 -14.94
C THR A 302 3.60 20.80 -14.26
N PHE A 303 3.71 20.74 -12.93
CA PHE A 303 3.27 19.61 -12.10
C PHE A 303 1.87 19.10 -12.50
N MET A 304 0.95 20.03 -12.80
CA MET A 304 -0.42 19.75 -13.28
C MET A 304 -0.60 19.96 -14.80
N GLY A 305 0.47 20.20 -15.56
CA GLY A 305 0.40 20.51 -16.98
C GLY A 305 -0.23 19.39 -17.81
N GLU A 306 0.05 18.14 -17.45
CA GLU A 306 -0.57 17.00 -18.10
C GLU A 306 -2.08 16.95 -17.80
N ALA A 307 -2.47 17.07 -16.52
CA ALA A 307 -3.88 17.10 -16.11
C ALA A 307 -4.64 18.27 -16.76
N ALA A 308 -4.01 19.46 -16.84
CA ALA A 308 -4.57 20.61 -17.53
C ALA A 308 -4.77 20.35 -19.02
N ALA A 309 -3.79 19.74 -19.70
CA ALA A 309 -3.91 19.37 -21.11
C ALA A 309 -5.05 18.35 -21.32
N GLN A 310 -5.13 17.30 -20.50
CA GLN A 310 -6.23 16.33 -20.57
C GLN A 310 -7.58 17.00 -20.36
N SER A 311 -7.69 17.91 -19.39
CA SER A 311 -8.92 18.66 -19.12
C SER A 311 -9.35 19.54 -20.30
N LEU A 312 -8.40 20.24 -20.94
CA LEU A 312 -8.65 21.06 -22.12
C LEU A 312 -9.08 20.23 -23.34
N LEU A 313 -8.65 18.98 -23.43
CA LEU A 313 -8.99 18.06 -24.52
C LEU A 313 -10.31 17.32 -24.30
N LYS A 314 -10.88 17.30 -23.08
CA LYS A 314 -12.15 16.61 -22.77
C LYS A 314 -13.29 16.92 -23.75
N PRO A 315 -13.52 18.19 -24.18
CA PRO A 315 -14.60 18.50 -25.11
C PRO A 315 -14.42 17.95 -26.53
N LEU A 316 -13.22 17.47 -26.88
CA LEU A 316 -12.91 16.95 -28.21
C LEU A 316 -13.30 15.49 -28.40
N ASP A 317 -13.81 14.83 -27.36
CA ASP A 317 -14.25 13.42 -27.38
C ASP A 317 -13.16 12.46 -27.91
N LEU A 318 -11.91 12.75 -27.54
CA LEU A 318 -10.75 11.90 -27.83
C LEU A 318 -10.55 10.90 -26.69
N ASP A 319 -10.03 9.72 -27.04
CA ASP A 319 -9.49 8.80 -26.04
C ASP A 319 -8.32 9.46 -25.33
N ILE A 320 -8.54 9.81 -24.06
CA ILE A 320 -7.55 10.42 -23.18
C ILE A 320 -7.13 9.45 -22.09
N GLN A 321 -5.98 9.74 -21.47
CA GLN A 321 -5.56 9.02 -20.28
C GLN A 321 -6.32 9.58 -19.06
N TYR A 322 -6.81 8.68 -18.21
CA TYR A 322 -7.57 8.99 -17.01
C TYR A 322 -6.72 8.81 -15.76
#